data_AF-A0AA95N427-F1
#
_entry.id   AF-A0AA95N427-F1
#
_cell.length_a   1.000
_cell.length_b   1.000
_cell.length_c   1.000
_cell.angle_alpha   90.00
_cell.angle_beta   90.00
_cell.angle_gamma   90.00
#
_symmetry.space_group_name_H-M   'P 1'
#
loop_
_entity.id
_entity.type
_entity.pdbx_description
1 polymer ?
#
loop_
_entity_poly.entity_id
_entity_poly.type
_entity_poly.pdbx_seq_one_letter_code
_entity_poly.pdbx_strand_id
1 'polypeptide(L)'
;MKKEIILVGTFHFERDEDLIKRKEEEVKELVDYLAGFKPTKIALEWEKTEEYALNEKYKNSNSIYSIDEIQQVGFRLAQKLQHQKVHAVNWTGHLTHEDMIHLNNEIQHSIK
;
A
#
# COMPACT_ATOMS: atom_id res chain seq x y z
N MET A 1 -16.08 -8.69 17.03
CA MET A 1 -14.92 -9.08 16.18
C MET A 1 -13.98 -7.88 16.12
N LYS A 2 -12.72 -8.03 16.50
CA LYS A 2 -11.74 -6.93 16.47
C LYS A 2 -11.41 -6.58 15.01
N LYS A 3 -11.29 -5.29 14.71
CA LYS A 3 -10.81 -4.79 13.42
C LYS A 3 -9.38 -4.31 13.62
N GLU A 4 -8.49 -4.66 12.71
CA GLU A 4 -7.08 -4.32 12.76
C GLU A 4 -6.70 -3.66 11.43
N ILE A 5 -5.82 -2.66 11.51
CA ILE A 5 -5.37 -1.85 10.38
C ILE A 5 -3.86 -1.89 10.38
N ILE A 6 -3.28 -2.11 9.20
CA ILE A 6 -1.85 -1.96 8.95
C ILE A 6 -1.71 -0.70 8.10
N LEU A 7 -0.97 0.29 8.61
CA LEU A 7 -0.66 1.50 7.87
C LEU A 7 0.76 1.38 7.34
N VAL A 8 0.91 1.50 6.02
CA VAL A 8 2.21 1.44 5.33
C VAL A 8 2.46 2.79 4.68
N GLY A 9 3.41 3.54 5.22
CA GLY A 9 3.88 4.79 4.63
C GLY A 9 5.07 4.54 3.72
N THR A 10 5.02 5.08 2.50
CA THR A 10 6.13 5.02 1.53
C THR A 10 6.44 6.43 1.02
N PHE A 11 7.60 6.60 0.41
CA PHE A 11 7.81 7.71 -0.51
C PHE A 11 7.19 7.36 -1.88
N HIS A 12 6.98 8.34 -2.75
CA HIS A 12 6.54 8.09 -4.13
C HIS A 12 7.67 7.43 -4.92
N PHE A 13 7.49 6.17 -5.32
CA PHE A 13 8.52 5.34 -5.94
C PHE A 13 9.00 5.91 -7.28
N GLU A 14 8.11 6.58 -8.00
CA GLU A 14 8.40 7.25 -9.28
C GLU A 14 9.48 8.34 -9.16
N ARG A 15 9.75 8.85 -7.95
CA ARG A 15 10.82 9.85 -7.74
C ARG A 15 12.23 9.26 -7.79
N ASP A 16 12.39 7.95 -7.66
CA ASP A 16 13.69 7.26 -7.73
C ASP A 16 13.55 5.88 -8.39
N GLU A 17 13.19 5.87 -9.67
CA GLU A 17 12.93 4.63 -10.40
C GLU A 17 14.11 3.65 -10.40
N ASP A 18 15.34 4.16 -10.50
CA ASP A 18 16.55 3.34 -10.56
C ASP A 18 16.79 2.60 -9.24
N LEU A 19 16.50 3.26 -8.11
CA LEU A 19 16.49 2.60 -6.81
C LEU A 19 15.48 1.45 -6.81
N ILE A 20 14.23 1.70 -7.19
CA ILE A 20 13.17 0.69 -7.15
C ILE A 20 13.48 -0.49 -8.08
N LYS A 21 14.01 -0.24 -9.28
CA LYS A 21 14.45 -1.29 -10.21
C LYS A 21 15.55 -2.17 -9.60
N ARG A 22 16.52 -1.58 -8.90
CA ARG A 22 17.59 -2.32 -8.20
C ARG A 22 17.09 -3.06 -6.95
N LYS A 23 15.95 -2.62 -6.39
CA LYS A 23 15.39 -3.07 -5.12
C LYS A 23 14.12 -3.90 -5.30
N GLU A 24 13.88 -4.43 -6.50
CA GLU A 24 12.65 -5.17 -6.81
C GLU A 24 12.44 -6.38 -5.88
N GLU A 25 13.51 -7.11 -5.55
CA GLU A 25 13.42 -8.24 -4.62
C GLU A 25 13.02 -7.80 -3.21
N GLU A 26 13.54 -6.68 -2.71
CA GLU A 26 13.15 -6.12 -1.40
C GLU A 26 11.67 -5.69 -1.40
N VAL A 27 11.16 -5.18 -2.53
CA VAL A 27 9.72 -4.90 -2.70
C VAL A 27 8.90 -6.19 -2.64
N LYS A 28 9.36 -7.28 -3.28
CA LYS A 28 8.67 -8.58 -3.22
C LYS A 28 8.67 -9.15 -1.79
N GLU A 29 9.79 -9.05 -1.09
CA GLU A 29 9.90 -9.45 0.33
C GLU A 29 8.94 -8.66 1.22
N LEU A 30 8.82 -7.34 1.01
CA LEU A 30 7.83 -6.51 1.71
C LEU A 30 6.39 -6.97 1.44
N VAL A 31 6.05 -7.25 0.18
CA VAL A 31 4.73 -7.77 -0.19
C VAL A 31 4.45 -9.11 0.49
N ASP A 32 5.43 -10.00 0.55
CA ASP A 32 5.30 -11.31 1.19
C ASP A 32 5.12 -11.19 2.70
N TYR A 33 5.85 -10.29 3.33
CA TYR A 33 5.69 -9.96 4.74
C TYR A 33 4.28 -9.43 5.04
N LEU A 34 3.79 -8.48 4.25
CA LEU A 34 2.44 -7.92 4.41
C LEU A 34 1.34 -8.97 4.16
N ALA A 35 1.55 -9.88 3.22
CA ALA A 35 0.61 -10.98 2.95
C ALA A 35 0.45 -11.94 4.13
N GLY A 36 1.47 -12.08 4.96
CA GLY A 36 1.44 -12.90 6.19
C GLY A 36 0.34 -12.48 7.18
N PHE A 37 -0.01 -11.19 7.20
CA PHE A 37 -1.11 -10.67 8.04
C PHE A 37 -2.50 -10.96 7.48
N LYS A 38 -2.61 -11.48 6.24
CA LYS A 38 -3.86 -11.81 5.56
C LYS A 38 -4.88 -10.65 5.59
N PRO A 39 -4.51 -9.43 5.16
CA PRO A 39 -5.44 -8.33 5.10
C PRO A 39 -6.67 -8.73 4.26
N THR A 40 -7.85 -8.36 4.72
CA THR A 40 -9.11 -8.69 4.03
C THR A 40 -9.55 -7.62 3.03
N LYS A 41 -8.84 -6.49 3.03
CA LYS A 41 -9.00 -5.33 2.14
C LYS A 41 -7.65 -4.66 1.98
N ILE A 42 -7.44 -4.07 0.80
CA ILE A 42 -6.28 -3.23 0.51
C ILE A 42 -6.81 -1.88 0.06
N ALA A 43 -6.40 -0.85 0.77
CA ALA A 43 -6.74 0.54 0.52
C ALA A 43 -5.50 1.27 0.01
N LEU A 44 -5.66 2.05 -1.05
CA LEU A 44 -4.57 2.71 -1.77
C LEU A 44 -4.83 4.21 -1.82
N GLU A 45 -3.76 5.00 -1.68
CA GLU A 45 -3.77 6.46 -1.76
C GLU A 45 -4.16 6.89 -3.19
N TRP A 46 -5.46 7.01 -3.43
CA TRP A 46 -6.05 7.34 -4.73
C TRP A 46 -7.37 8.05 -4.50
N GLU A 47 -7.70 9.01 -5.37
CA GLU A 47 -8.94 9.78 -5.26
C GLU A 47 -10.18 8.90 -5.17
N LYS A 48 -11.02 9.13 -4.15
CA LYS A 48 -12.19 8.28 -3.93
C LYS A 48 -13.17 8.30 -5.10
N THR A 49 -13.28 9.47 -5.75
CA THR A 49 -14.09 9.69 -6.95
C THR A 49 -13.61 8.88 -8.16
N GLU A 50 -12.37 8.39 -8.13
CA GLU A 50 -11.73 7.64 -9.21
C GLU A 50 -11.59 6.14 -8.91
N GLU A 51 -12.26 5.60 -7.88
CA GLU A 51 -12.17 4.18 -7.50
C GLU A 51 -12.47 3.22 -8.66
N TYR A 52 -13.37 3.60 -9.58
CA TYR A 52 -13.66 2.83 -10.78
C TYR A 52 -12.42 2.71 -11.66
N ALA A 53 -11.77 3.84 -11.98
CA ALA A 53 -10.57 3.87 -12.80
C ALA A 53 -9.41 3.10 -12.16
N LEU A 54 -9.24 3.23 -10.84
CA LEU A 54 -8.26 2.45 -10.08
C LEU A 54 -8.48 0.94 -10.24
N ASN A 55 -9.72 0.47 -10.11
CA ASN A 55 -10.03 -0.95 -10.21
C ASN A 55 -9.94 -1.47 -11.65
N GLU A 56 -10.26 -0.67 -12.66
CA GLU A 56 -9.98 -1.02 -14.06
C GLU A 56 -8.47 -1.16 -14.29
N LYS A 57 -7.65 -0.25 -13.75
CA LYS A 57 -6.18 -0.36 -13.79
C LYS A 57 -5.70 -1.63 -13.09
N TYR A 58 -6.25 -1.95 -11.91
CA TYR A 58 -5.92 -3.16 -11.16
C TYR A 58 -6.22 -4.44 -11.93
N LYS A 59 -7.42 -4.58 -12.50
CA LYS A 59 -7.81 -5.77 -13.28
C LYS A 59 -6.92 -5.98 -14.50
N ASN A 60 -6.49 -4.90 -15.14
CA ASN A 60 -5.67 -4.95 -16.35
C ASN A 60 -4.17 -5.11 -16.07
N SER A 61 -3.74 -5.07 -14.81
CA SER A 61 -2.31 -5.08 -14.47
C SER A 61 -1.59 -6.40 -14.78
N ASN A 62 -2.27 -7.54 -15.03
CA ASN A 62 -1.67 -8.79 -15.57
C ASN A 62 -0.28 -9.19 -15.00
N SER A 63 -0.02 -8.90 -13.72
CA SER A 63 1.29 -9.05 -13.05
C SER A 63 2.46 -8.26 -13.67
N ILE A 64 2.15 -7.28 -14.52
CA ILE A 64 3.04 -6.24 -15.03
C ILE A 64 2.71 -4.95 -14.27
N TYR A 65 3.65 -4.50 -13.45
CA TYR A 65 3.47 -3.35 -12.59
C TYR A 65 4.28 -2.17 -13.12
N SER A 66 3.69 -0.99 -13.14
CA SER A 66 4.48 0.25 -13.26
C SER A 66 5.43 0.39 -12.06
N ILE A 67 6.31 1.37 -12.09
CA ILE A 67 7.24 1.64 -11.00
C ILE A 67 6.56 2.25 -9.76
N ASP A 68 5.31 2.71 -9.87
CA ASP A 68 4.58 3.37 -8.77
C ASP A 68 4.32 2.42 -7.59
N GLU A 69 4.34 2.96 -6.36
CA GLU A 69 4.17 2.20 -5.12
C GLU A 69 2.79 1.53 -5.02
N ILE A 70 1.79 2.14 -5.64
CA ILE A 70 0.41 1.65 -5.68
C ILE A 70 0.36 0.30 -6.39
N GLN A 71 1.15 0.13 -7.45
CA GLN A 71 1.25 -1.12 -8.18
C GLN A 71 2.30 -2.07 -7.57
N GLN A 72 3.49 -1.56 -7.29
CA GLN A 72 4.61 -2.34 -6.77
C GLN A 72 4.31 -2.97 -5.41
N VAL A 73 3.53 -2.33 -4.55
CA VAL A 73 3.12 -2.89 -3.26
C VAL A 73 1.64 -3.23 -3.27
N GLY A 74 0.79 -2.25 -3.59
CA GLY A 74 -0.67 -2.39 -3.47
C GLY A 74 -1.27 -3.46 -4.38
N PHE A 75 -1.02 -3.38 -5.69
CA PHE A 75 -1.58 -4.35 -6.64
C PHE A 75 -0.94 -5.73 -6.47
N ARG A 76 0.38 -5.79 -6.26
CA ARG A 76 1.09 -7.05 -5.97
C ARG A 76 0.46 -7.79 -4.79
N LEU A 77 0.26 -7.09 -3.67
CA LEU A 77 -0.36 -7.66 -2.48
C LEU A 77 -1.80 -8.11 -2.73
N ALA A 78 -2.59 -7.31 -3.46
CA ALA A 78 -3.97 -7.64 -3.82
C ALA A 78 -4.06 -8.89 -4.69
N GLN A 79 -3.21 -9.01 -5.71
CA GLN A 79 -3.16 -10.19 -6.57
C GLN A 79 -2.72 -11.43 -5.80
N LYS A 80 -1.66 -11.31 -4.98
CA LYS A 80 -1.14 -12.41 -4.17
C LYS A 80 -2.21 -12.98 -3.23
N LEU A 81 -3.06 -12.13 -2.66
CA LEU A 81 -4.17 -12.50 -1.79
C LEU A 81 -5.49 -12.75 -2.53
N GLN A 82 -5.46 -12.76 -3.87
CA GLN A 82 -6.61 -13.01 -4.74
C GLN A 82 -7.81 -12.10 -4.48
N HIS A 83 -7.53 -10.84 -4.13
CA HIS A 83 -8.59 -9.84 -3.95
C HIS A 83 -9.20 -9.46 -5.29
N GLN A 84 -10.53 -9.41 -5.33
CA GLN A 84 -11.31 -9.04 -6.52
C GLN A 84 -11.24 -7.54 -6.84
N LYS A 85 -10.90 -6.73 -5.84
CA LYS A 85 -10.82 -5.27 -5.96
C LYS A 85 -9.88 -4.67 -4.93
N VAL A 86 -9.44 -3.46 -5.21
CA VAL A 86 -8.76 -2.55 -4.28
C VAL A 86 -9.67 -1.38 -3.96
N HIS A 87 -9.37 -0.66 -2.89
CA HIS A 87 -10.19 0.44 -2.40
C HIS A 87 -9.44 1.75 -2.51
N ALA A 88 -10.02 2.73 -3.21
CA ALA A 88 -9.47 4.08 -3.20
C ALA A 88 -9.75 4.70 -1.83
N VAL A 89 -8.71 5.22 -1.19
CA VAL A 89 -8.79 6.10 -0.03
C VAL A 89 -7.90 7.28 -0.32
N ASN A 90 -8.46 8.48 -0.24
CA ASN A 90 -7.67 9.70 -0.24
C ASN A 90 -8.03 10.47 1.01
N TRP A 91 -7.02 11.00 1.68
CA TRP A 91 -7.23 11.88 2.80
C TRP A 91 -6.89 13.31 2.37
N THR A 92 -7.85 14.21 2.49
CA THR A 92 -7.66 15.63 2.14
C THR A 92 -6.88 16.42 3.18
N GLY A 93 -6.43 15.78 4.27
CA GLY A 93 -5.60 16.42 5.27
C GLY A 93 -4.11 16.24 5.01
N HIS A 94 -3.29 17.06 5.67
CA HIS A 94 -1.83 16.92 5.62
C HIS A 94 -1.39 15.89 6.64
N LEU A 95 -0.86 14.75 6.19
CA LEU A 95 -0.25 13.76 7.08
C LEU A 95 1.25 14.04 7.00
N THR A 96 1.78 14.65 8.04
CA THR A 96 3.20 15.01 8.05
C THR A 96 4.04 13.79 8.46
N HIS A 97 5.32 13.85 8.12
CA HIS A 97 6.30 12.89 8.64
C HIS A 97 6.32 12.87 10.18
N GLU A 98 6.11 14.04 10.81
CA GLU A 98 6.04 14.17 12.27
C GLU A 98 4.81 13.45 12.85
N ASP A 99 3.65 13.54 12.19
CA ASP A 99 2.43 12.83 12.61
C ASP A 99 2.66 11.30 12.60
N MET A 100 3.37 10.79 11.59
CA MET A 100 3.69 9.37 11.47
C MET A 100 4.69 8.90 12.54
N ILE A 101 5.70 9.72 12.86
CA ILE A 101 6.62 9.44 13.97
C ILE A 101 5.87 9.42 15.30
N HIS A 102 4.99 10.40 15.53
CA HIS A 102 4.21 10.50 16.76
C HIS A 102 3.29 9.29 16.93
N LEU A 103 2.53 8.91 15.89
CA LEU A 103 1.67 7.74 15.89
C LEU A 103 2.46 6.44 16.16
N ASN A 104 3.61 6.27 15.51
CA ASN A 104 4.46 5.11 15.77
C ASN A 104 4.90 5.06 17.24
N ASN A 105 5.34 6.19 17.80
CA ASN A 105 5.72 6.26 19.21
C ASN A 105 4.53 5.90 20.12
N GLU A 106 3.33 6.44 19.89
CA GLU A 106 2.14 6.10 20.68
C GLU A 106 1.82 4.60 20.63
N ILE A 107 1.89 3.98 19.45
CA ILE A 107 1.67 2.53 19.30
C ILE A 107 2.70 1.74 20.11
N GLN A 108 3.99 2.08 20.02
CA GLN A 108 5.05 1.38 20.77
C GLN A 108 4.91 1.53 22.29
N HIS A 109 4.41 2.67 22.78
CA HIS A 109 4.20 2.91 24.22
C HIS A 109 2.85 2.39 24.73
N SER A 110 1.93 2.03 23.85
CA SER A 110 0.60 1.51 24.21
C SER A 110 0.56 0.01 24.57
N ILE A 111 1.70 -0.69 24.51
CA ILE A 111 1.80 -2.08 25.00
C ILE A 111 2.00 -2.06 26.52
N LYS A 112 0.88 -2.04 27.24
CA LYS A 112 0.74 -2.54 28.62
C LYS A 112 -0.60 -3.26 28.79
#